data_AF-A0A819GRZ5-F1
#
_entry.id   AF-A0A819GRZ5-F1
#
_cell.length_a   1.000
_cell.length_b   1.000
_cell.length_c   1.000
_cell.angle_alpha   90.00
_cell.angle_beta   90.00
_cell.angle_gamma   90.00
#
_symmetry.space_group_name_H-M   'P 1'
#
loop_
_entity.id
_entity.type
_entity.pdbx_description
1 polymer ?
#
loop_
_entity_poly.entity_id
_entity_poly.type
_entity_poly.pdbx_seq_one_letter_code
_entity_poly.pdbx_strand_id
1 'polypeptide(L)'
;IFVLNFGNRLCYETTEITMSVEPNFDQDMADEQSTISESANTVYYGTSLADIPNLIRTPPILSDMQDIHDPGHAFLIKPFKYDPSNPDREPEPIHGMEKYMDAWDDDHVRLPCSLGNVTRDGRHIWPIIQKALAQLKQKCDEKTVTVHDIKTTIEESNGMNFEIDCLKQLINKVFSAEERAIFLYTILSKMISLALNVGTICGQPPPLLRKESNRSVTMSQRQASSLLACGFFCLFPESHSRHPTYQSLNFTHLLKRGAPWKIEKLKCILHYFRRISENMPKGVLTFRRFGFLKNSDPKWIESQVPLSNIHMIENTTIEDQHGFLQVDFANEYIGGGVMNEGIVQEEIRFTICTEMLVSVLFCEVMLPNECIYLIGCEQFVAYSGYADTFKAKASFIDKTPKDSWGRKLSQVVAMDAIYFQNPIDQYTISCMNRELFKAYVSFHLPKSMNNFAFGIATGNWGCGAFNGDRHLKGMNYE
;
A
#
# COMPACT_ATOMS: atom_id res chain seq x y z
N ILE A 1 5.17 4.88 -22.94
CA ILE A 1 6.11 3.75 -23.09
C ILE A 1 5.69 2.67 -22.11
N PHE A 2 5.34 1.48 -22.60
CA PHE A 2 4.73 0.42 -21.79
C PHE A 2 5.65 -0.79 -21.69
N VAL A 3 5.88 -1.26 -20.46
CA VAL A 3 6.30 -2.64 -20.21
C VAL A 3 5.02 -3.45 -20.06
N LEU A 4 4.70 -4.32 -21.03
CA LEU A 4 3.52 -5.18 -21.00
C LEU A 4 3.92 -6.62 -20.70
N ASN A 5 3.41 -7.17 -19.59
CA ASN A 5 3.53 -8.59 -19.27
C ASN A 5 2.31 -9.38 -19.78
N PHE A 6 2.54 -10.27 -20.74
CA PHE A 6 1.55 -11.20 -21.30
C PHE A 6 1.71 -12.64 -20.77
N GLY A 7 1.92 -12.81 -19.47
CA GLY A 7 1.93 -14.15 -18.87
C GLY A 7 0.52 -14.77 -18.73
N ASN A 8 0.23 -15.82 -19.51
CA ASN A 8 -0.85 -16.76 -19.21
C ASN A 8 -0.47 -17.58 -17.96
N ARG A 9 -1.14 -17.37 -16.82
CA ARG A 9 -1.27 -18.45 -15.82
C ARG A 9 -2.69 -19.02 -15.88
N LEU A 10 -2.90 -19.89 -16.87
CA LEU A 10 -3.73 -21.08 -16.66
C LEU A 10 -2.78 -22.16 -16.15
N CYS A 11 -2.65 -22.29 -14.83
CA CYS A 11 -1.82 -23.34 -14.24
C CYS A 11 -2.62 -24.64 -14.17
N TYR A 12 -2.58 -25.44 -15.23
CA TYR A 12 -2.65 -26.89 -15.12
C TYR A 12 -1.27 -27.43 -15.50
N GLU A 13 -0.52 -27.90 -14.52
CA GLU A 13 0.07 -29.25 -14.53
C GLU A 13 0.75 -29.52 -13.19
N THR A 14 0.22 -30.54 -12.54
CA THR A 14 0.79 -31.24 -11.39
C THR A 14 2.06 -31.97 -11.82
N THR A 15 3.18 -31.65 -11.20
CA THR A 15 4.25 -32.64 -11.00
C THR A 15 4.59 -32.65 -9.52
N GLU A 16 4.16 -33.72 -8.87
CA GLU A 16 4.57 -34.06 -7.51
C GLU A 16 6.10 -34.23 -7.48
N ILE A 17 6.76 -33.36 -6.74
CA ILE A 17 8.03 -33.71 -6.09
C ILE A 17 7.78 -33.51 -4.60
N THR A 18 7.52 -34.64 -3.94
CA THR A 18 7.53 -34.77 -2.49
C THR A 18 8.94 -34.51 -1.97
N MET A 19 9.18 -33.30 -1.46
CA MET A 19 10.26 -33.05 -0.50
C MET A 19 9.70 -32.22 0.65
N SER A 20 9.44 -32.91 1.75
CA SER A 20 9.08 -32.35 3.05
C SER A 20 10.29 -31.62 3.65
N VAL A 21 10.36 -30.30 3.47
CA VAL A 21 11.09 -29.39 4.36
C VAL A 21 10.29 -28.07 4.38
N GLU A 22 9.67 -27.77 5.53
CA GLU A 22 9.08 -26.46 5.78
C GLU A 22 10.20 -25.42 5.87
N PRO A 23 10.16 -24.30 5.13
CA PRO A 23 11.17 -23.27 5.30
C PRO A 23 10.89 -22.54 6.62
N ASN A 24 11.84 -22.68 7.54
CA ASN A 24 11.92 -21.91 8.77
C ASN A 24 12.28 -20.46 8.39
N PHE A 25 11.56 -19.46 8.92
CA PHE A 25 11.76 -18.04 8.58
C PHE A 25 13.17 -17.48 8.94
N ASP A 26 14.01 -18.25 9.62
CA ASP A 26 15.29 -17.81 10.20
C ASP A 26 16.55 -18.41 9.55
N GLN A 27 16.49 -19.06 8.39
CA GLN A 27 17.69 -19.53 7.67
C GLN A 27 17.62 -19.29 6.16
N ASP A 28 18.17 -18.16 5.73
CA ASP A 28 19.37 -18.10 4.88
C ASP A 28 19.64 -16.65 4.45
N MET A 29 20.79 -16.13 4.87
CA MET A 29 21.44 -14.95 4.28
C MET A 29 22.00 -15.36 2.92
N ALA A 30 21.12 -15.55 1.94
CA ALA A 30 21.53 -15.58 0.55
C ALA A 30 21.45 -14.15 0.03
N ASP A 31 22.63 -13.54 -0.15
CA ASP A 31 22.79 -12.39 -1.04
C ASP A 31 22.41 -12.85 -2.46
N GLU A 32 21.12 -12.87 -2.78
CA GLU A 32 20.68 -12.79 -4.16
C GLU A 32 21.00 -11.38 -4.64
N GLN A 33 22.25 -11.25 -5.10
CA GLN A 33 22.63 -10.21 -6.03
C GLN A 33 21.71 -10.32 -7.24
N SER A 34 20.69 -9.46 -7.32
CA SER A 34 20.29 -8.93 -8.62
C SER A 34 21.37 -7.95 -9.08
N THR A 35 22.59 -8.45 -9.28
CA THR A 35 23.43 -7.85 -10.29
C THR A 35 22.60 -7.82 -11.56
N ILE A 36 22.49 -6.65 -12.18
CA ILE A 36 22.01 -6.49 -13.55
C ILE A 36 23.06 -7.20 -14.43
N SER A 37 23.10 -8.52 -14.40
CA SER A 37 23.41 -9.30 -15.57
C SER A 37 22.08 -9.48 -16.25
N GLU A 38 21.90 -8.89 -17.43
CA GLU A 38 20.96 -9.47 -18.39
C GLU A 38 21.27 -10.97 -18.41
N SER A 39 20.40 -11.80 -17.81
CA SER A 39 20.46 -13.22 -18.09
C SER A 39 20.29 -13.29 -19.60
N ALA A 40 21.28 -13.87 -20.27
CA ALA A 40 21.45 -13.81 -21.72
C ALA A 40 20.33 -14.48 -22.53
N ASN A 41 19.17 -14.78 -21.92
CA ASN A 41 18.06 -15.55 -22.48
C ASN A 41 16.66 -14.98 -22.19
N THR A 42 16.50 -13.77 -21.61
CA THR A 42 15.15 -13.21 -21.45
C THR A 42 14.67 -12.64 -22.79
N VAL A 43 13.78 -13.37 -23.46
CA VAL A 43 13.18 -12.96 -24.73
C VAL A 43 12.21 -11.81 -24.47
N TYR A 44 12.46 -10.68 -25.10
CA TYR A 44 11.56 -9.53 -25.12
C TYR A 44 11.31 -9.09 -26.57
N TYR A 45 10.23 -8.32 -26.78
CA TYR A 45 9.88 -7.73 -28.07
C TYR A 45 9.79 -6.22 -27.97
N GLY A 46 10.09 -5.52 -29.07
CA GLY A 46 10.03 -4.07 -29.15
C GLY A 46 11.33 -3.39 -28.72
N THR A 47 11.21 -2.28 -27.99
CA THR A 47 12.33 -1.43 -27.55
C THR A 47 13.07 -2.08 -26.37
N SER A 48 14.39 -1.93 -26.31
CA SER A 48 15.17 -2.40 -25.14
C SER A 48 14.75 -1.64 -23.88
N LEU A 49 14.66 -2.35 -22.74
CA LEU A 49 14.35 -1.75 -21.45
C LEU A 49 15.39 -0.71 -21.02
N ALA A 50 16.63 -0.83 -21.51
CA ALA A 50 17.71 0.12 -21.28
C ALA A 50 17.44 1.49 -21.91
N ASP A 51 16.74 1.52 -23.05
CA ASP A 51 16.45 2.74 -23.82
C ASP A 51 15.21 3.48 -23.30
N ILE A 52 14.44 2.87 -22.40
CA ILE A 52 13.27 3.50 -21.80
C ILE A 52 13.71 4.32 -20.59
N PRO A 53 13.41 5.62 -20.48
CA PRO A 53 13.86 6.38 -19.32
C PRO A 53 13.14 5.95 -18.03
N ASN A 54 13.87 5.89 -16.92
CA ASN A 54 13.34 5.53 -15.61
C ASN A 54 13.99 6.35 -14.49
N LEU A 55 13.36 6.40 -13.32
CA LEU A 55 13.76 7.26 -12.20
C LEU A 55 15.09 6.90 -11.56
N ILE A 56 15.51 5.64 -11.65
CA ILE A 56 16.77 5.21 -11.04
C ILE A 56 17.96 5.68 -11.88
N ARG A 57 17.84 5.60 -13.21
CA ARG A 57 18.86 6.07 -14.15
C ARG A 57 18.87 7.60 -14.28
N THR A 58 17.70 8.22 -14.22
CA THR A 58 17.56 9.67 -14.32
C THR A 58 16.68 10.19 -13.17
N PRO A 59 17.23 10.30 -11.95
CA PRO A 59 16.47 10.78 -10.80
C PRO A 59 15.96 12.21 -11.02
N PRO A 60 14.72 12.51 -10.59
CA PRO A 60 14.16 13.85 -10.74
C PRO A 60 14.85 14.84 -9.81
N ILE A 61 15.04 16.08 -10.28
CA ILE A 61 15.47 17.19 -9.44
C ILE A 61 14.23 17.76 -8.77
N LEU A 62 14.01 17.42 -7.50
CA LEU A 62 12.88 17.93 -6.72
C LEU A 62 13.22 19.28 -6.10
N SER A 63 12.25 20.19 -6.08
CA SER A 63 12.32 21.38 -5.22
C SER A 63 12.44 20.97 -3.75
N ASP A 64 13.12 21.78 -2.95
CA ASP A 64 13.20 21.54 -1.52
C ASP A 64 11.79 21.65 -0.89
N MET A 65 11.51 20.77 0.08
CA MET A 65 10.16 20.65 0.67
C MET A 65 9.64 21.97 1.27
N GLN A 66 10.55 22.81 1.79
CA GLN A 66 10.23 24.12 2.36
C GLN A 66 9.75 25.15 1.32
N ASP A 67 10.11 24.96 0.04
CA ASP A 67 9.79 25.88 -1.05
C ASP A 67 8.50 25.47 -1.79
N ILE A 68 7.86 24.38 -1.37
CA ILE A 68 6.58 23.92 -1.93
C ILE A 68 5.44 24.77 -1.35
N HIS A 69 4.89 25.64 -2.19
CA HIS A 69 3.72 26.47 -1.89
C HIS A 69 2.45 25.99 -2.59
N ASP A 70 2.21 24.68 -2.58
CA ASP A 70 0.98 24.07 -3.11
C ASP A 70 -0.06 23.91 -1.98
N PRO A 71 -1.18 24.66 -1.99
CA PRO A 71 -2.22 24.52 -0.96
C PRO A 71 -2.91 23.15 -1.00
N GLY A 72 -2.77 22.40 -2.10
CA GLY A 72 -3.23 21.02 -2.23
C GLY A 72 -2.29 20.00 -1.57
N HIS A 73 -1.10 20.39 -1.13
CA HIS A 73 -0.10 19.47 -0.58
C HIS A 73 0.04 19.64 0.93
N ALA A 74 -0.47 18.67 1.69
CA ALA A 74 -0.31 18.61 3.13
C ALA A 74 0.95 17.84 3.54
N PHE A 75 1.76 18.44 4.41
CA PHE A 75 2.92 17.78 5.03
C PHE A 75 2.60 17.46 6.49
N LEU A 76 2.75 16.20 6.88
CA LEU A 76 2.65 15.74 8.28
C LEU A 76 4.01 15.72 8.98
N ILE A 77 5.07 16.06 8.25
CA ILE A 77 6.45 16.16 8.74
C ILE A 77 6.99 17.56 8.49
N LYS A 78 7.97 17.98 9.29
CA LYS A 78 8.74 19.20 9.00
C LYS A 78 9.51 19.04 7.69
N PRO A 79 9.88 20.15 7.02
CA PRO A 79 10.75 20.10 5.85
C PRO A 79 11.96 19.18 6.09
N PHE A 80 12.05 18.13 5.29
CA PHE A 80 13.03 17.08 5.42
C PHE A 80 13.84 16.98 4.13
N LYS A 81 15.17 16.83 4.29
CA LYS A 81 16.11 16.61 3.20
C LYS A 81 16.93 15.38 3.53
N TYR A 82 16.83 14.38 2.66
CA TYR A 82 17.59 13.15 2.79
C TYR A 82 19.05 13.39 2.47
N ASP A 83 19.93 12.87 3.32
CA ASP A 83 21.38 12.90 3.16
C ASP A 83 21.90 11.46 3.23
N PRO A 84 22.40 10.89 2.13
CA PRO A 84 22.97 9.55 2.13
C PRO A 84 24.15 9.36 3.11
N SER A 85 24.85 10.44 3.49
CA SER A 85 25.94 10.41 4.48
C SER A 85 25.43 10.35 5.92
N ASN A 86 24.16 10.68 6.15
CA ASN A 86 23.47 10.58 7.43
C ASN A 86 22.12 9.86 7.24
N PRO A 87 22.14 8.54 6.93
CA PRO A 87 20.93 7.77 6.68
C PRO A 87 20.05 7.61 7.93
N ASP A 88 20.60 7.94 9.11
CA ASP A 88 19.94 7.79 10.40
C ASP A 88 19.07 8.97 10.83
N ARG A 89 19.07 10.07 10.08
CA ARG A 89 18.21 11.22 10.34
C ARG A 89 16.73 10.84 10.15
N GLU A 90 15.92 11.03 11.18
CA GLU A 90 14.48 10.78 11.13
C GLU A 90 13.68 12.04 10.71
N PRO A 91 12.62 11.90 9.90
CA PRO A 91 11.67 12.98 9.68
C PRO A 91 10.85 13.25 10.96
N GLU A 92 10.86 14.50 11.43
CA GLU A 92 10.10 14.94 12.59
C GLU A 92 8.64 15.27 12.23
N PRO A 93 7.66 15.05 13.14
CA PRO A 93 6.29 15.51 12.94
C PRO A 93 6.23 17.03 12.72
N ILE A 94 5.29 17.50 11.88
CA ILE A 94 5.19 18.90 11.45
C ILE A 94 5.14 19.91 12.61
N HIS A 95 4.45 19.57 13.70
CA HIS A 95 4.33 20.42 14.91
C HIS A 95 5.35 20.09 16.00
N GLY A 96 6.29 19.19 15.73
CA GLY A 96 7.22 18.63 16.72
C GLY A 96 6.61 17.51 17.58
N MET A 97 7.44 16.90 18.42
CA MET A 97 7.08 15.71 19.23
C MET A 97 6.26 16.04 20.49
N GLU A 98 6.08 17.32 20.84
CA GLU A 98 5.40 17.71 22.09
C GLU A 98 3.98 18.23 21.85
N LYS A 99 3.60 18.47 20.59
CA LYS A 99 2.35 19.15 20.25
C LYS A 99 1.55 18.35 19.23
N TYR A 100 0.45 17.77 19.69
CA TYR A 100 -0.59 17.21 18.83
C TYR A 100 -1.65 18.27 18.52
N MET A 101 -1.90 18.52 17.24
CA MET A 101 -2.96 19.38 16.75
C MET A 101 -4.14 18.51 16.31
N ASP A 102 -5.18 18.46 17.13
CA ASP A 102 -6.36 17.62 16.87
C ASP A 102 -7.25 18.20 15.76
N ALA A 103 -7.93 17.31 15.04
CA ALA A 103 -8.98 17.65 14.09
C ALA A 103 -10.07 16.56 14.13
N TRP A 104 -11.32 16.99 14.38
CA TRP A 104 -12.50 16.13 14.37
C TRP A 104 -13.58 16.78 13.51
N ASP A 105 -13.28 16.85 12.22
CA ASP A 105 -14.14 17.44 11.19
C ASP A 105 -14.41 16.40 10.09
N ASP A 106 -14.88 16.87 8.94
CA ASP A 106 -15.14 16.01 7.79
C ASP A 106 -13.95 16.01 6.80
N ASP A 107 -12.96 16.89 6.97
CA ASP A 107 -11.83 17.07 6.05
C ASP A 107 -10.58 16.29 6.47
N HIS A 108 -10.58 15.71 7.67
CA HIS A 108 -9.48 14.95 8.25
C HIS A 108 -9.90 13.56 8.72
N VAL A 109 -8.93 12.64 8.73
CA VAL A 109 -9.08 11.35 9.41
C VAL A 109 -9.39 11.59 10.87
N ARG A 110 -10.42 10.92 11.40
CA ARG A 110 -10.71 10.97 12.83
C ARG A 110 -9.82 10.00 13.57
N LEU A 111 -8.73 10.50 14.15
CA LEU A 111 -7.80 9.68 14.92
C LEU A 111 -8.42 9.19 16.24
N PRO A 112 -8.03 7.99 16.72
CA PRO A 112 -8.60 7.41 17.94
C PRO A 112 -8.34 8.25 19.20
N CYS A 113 -7.26 9.04 19.19
CA CYS A 113 -6.83 9.89 20.30
C CYS A 113 -7.51 11.27 20.36
N SER A 114 -8.40 11.58 19.42
CA SER A 114 -9.12 12.85 19.41
C SER A 114 -10.08 12.96 20.59
N LEU A 115 -10.27 14.19 21.08
CA LEU A 115 -11.29 14.50 22.08
C LEU A 115 -12.71 14.33 21.53
N GLY A 116 -12.90 14.39 20.21
CA GLY A 116 -14.19 14.12 19.57
C GLY A 116 -14.59 12.65 19.58
N ASN A 117 -13.65 11.73 19.89
CA ASN A 117 -13.93 10.30 19.95
C ASN A 117 -14.56 9.92 21.29
N VAL A 118 -15.89 9.85 21.31
CA VAL A 118 -16.68 9.60 22.51
C VAL A 118 -17.54 8.35 22.40
N THR A 119 -17.78 7.70 23.53
CA THR A 119 -18.73 6.60 23.68
C THR A 119 -20.18 7.08 23.58
N ARG A 120 -21.16 6.16 23.51
CA ARG A 120 -22.59 6.51 23.41
C ARG A 120 -23.11 7.37 24.57
N ASP A 121 -22.50 7.24 25.75
CA ASP A 121 -22.78 8.03 26.95
C ASP A 121 -21.90 9.29 27.07
N GLY A 122 -21.15 9.64 26.02
CA GLY A 122 -20.41 10.90 25.92
C GLY A 122 -19.05 10.93 26.61
N ARG A 123 -18.51 9.79 27.06
CA ARG A 123 -17.18 9.71 27.66
C ARG A 123 -16.11 9.60 26.58
N HIS A 124 -14.97 10.27 26.75
CA HIS A 124 -13.82 10.10 25.85
C HIS A 124 -13.35 8.65 25.86
N ILE A 125 -13.22 8.05 24.67
CA ILE A 125 -12.82 6.65 24.53
C ILE A 125 -11.31 6.46 24.68
N TRP A 126 -10.51 7.48 24.39
CA TRP A 126 -9.05 7.37 24.38
C TRP A 126 -8.44 6.89 25.71
N PRO A 127 -8.86 7.38 26.90
CA PRO A 127 -8.37 6.84 28.18
C PRO A 127 -8.69 5.35 28.38
N ILE A 128 -9.79 4.85 27.81
CA ILE A 128 -10.17 3.42 27.86
C ILE A 128 -9.20 2.61 26.99
N ILE A 129 -8.98 3.08 25.75
CA ILE A 129 -8.02 2.48 24.80
C ILE A 129 -6.61 2.47 25.40
N GLN A 130 -6.17 3.59 25.96
CA GLN A 130 -4.84 3.71 26.58
C GLN A 130 -4.67 2.71 27.73
N LYS A 131 -5.68 2.56 28.59
CA LYS A 131 -5.64 1.60 29.69
C LYS A 131 -5.55 0.16 29.17
N ALA A 132 -6.41 -0.22 28.23
CA ALA A 132 -6.44 -1.58 27.69
C ALA A 132 -5.11 -1.96 27.00
N LEU A 133 -4.58 -1.05 26.17
CA LEU A 133 -3.29 -1.22 25.50
C LEU A 133 -2.12 -1.23 26.50
N ALA A 134 -2.11 -0.36 27.51
CA ALA A 134 -1.05 -0.35 28.52
C ALA A 134 -1.01 -1.65 29.33
N GLN A 135 -2.17 -2.20 29.68
CA GLN A 135 -2.27 -3.51 30.34
C GLN A 135 -1.78 -4.64 29.45
N LEU A 136 -2.13 -4.63 28.15
CA LEU A 136 -1.62 -5.60 27.19
C LEU A 136 -0.09 -5.50 27.06
N LYS A 137 0.45 -4.27 27.01
CA LYS A 137 1.89 -4.03 26.94
C LYS A 137 2.62 -4.55 28.18
N GLN A 138 2.07 -4.32 29.37
CA GLN A 138 2.61 -4.87 30.60
C GLN A 138 2.71 -6.41 30.53
N LYS A 139 1.66 -7.08 30.04
CA LYS A 139 1.69 -8.54 29.82
C LYS A 139 2.72 -8.98 28.78
N CYS A 140 3.01 -8.16 27.76
CA CYS A 140 4.09 -8.43 26.81
C CYS A 140 5.45 -8.38 27.52
N ASP A 141 5.67 -7.34 28.33
CA ASP A 141 6.93 -7.11 29.05
C ASP A 141 7.16 -8.19 30.13
N GLU A 142 6.10 -8.66 30.78
CA GLU A 142 6.10 -9.79 31.74
C GLU A 142 6.15 -11.17 31.06
N LYS A 143 6.07 -11.21 29.72
CA LYS A 143 5.99 -12.45 28.90
C LYS A 143 4.82 -13.38 29.24
N THR A 144 3.71 -12.82 29.74
CA THR A 144 2.49 -13.54 30.12
C THR A 144 1.35 -13.38 29.11
N VAL A 145 1.52 -12.51 28.10
CA VAL A 145 0.50 -12.23 27.09
C VAL A 145 0.12 -13.46 26.26
N THR A 146 -1.16 -13.56 25.94
CA THR A 146 -1.75 -14.57 25.08
C THR A 146 -2.51 -13.95 23.93
N VAL A 147 -2.85 -14.75 22.91
CA VAL A 147 -3.74 -14.32 21.82
C VAL A 147 -5.13 -13.91 22.34
N HIS A 148 -5.58 -14.50 23.45
CA HIS A 148 -6.85 -14.11 24.06
C HIS A 148 -6.79 -12.69 24.63
N ASP A 149 -5.66 -12.28 25.22
CA ASP A 149 -5.49 -10.91 25.72
C ASP A 149 -5.58 -9.90 24.58
N ILE A 150 -5.02 -10.20 23.40
CA ILE A 150 -5.17 -9.34 22.21
C ILE A 150 -6.65 -9.16 21.84
N LYS A 151 -7.42 -10.25 21.82
CA LYS A 151 -8.88 -10.21 21.58
C LYS A 151 -9.56 -9.31 22.60
N THR A 152 -9.34 -9.56 23.89
CA THR A 152 -9.95 -8.80 24.98
C THR A 152 -9.61 -7.31 24.88
N THR A 153 -8.36 -6.96 24.57
CA THR A 153 -7.96 -5.56 24.37
C THR A 153 -8.68 -4.89 23.21
N ILE A 154 -8.88 -5.59 22.08
CA ILE A 154 -9.66 -5.05 20.94
C ILE A 154 -11.13 -4.86 21.36
N GLU A 155 -11.72 -5.83 22.07
CA GLU A 155 -13.11 -5.77 22.54
C GLU A 155 -13.32 -4.62 23.54
N GLU A 156 -12.42 -4.44 24.50
CA GLU A 156 -12.45 -3.34 25.47
C GLU A 156 -12.28 -1.97 24.80
N SER A 157 -11.41 -1.88 23.80
CA SER A 157 -11.15 -0.64 23.06
C SER A 157 -12.34 -0.19 22.19
N ASN A 158 -13.20 -1.13 21.79
CA ASN A 158 -14.34 -0.88 20.90
C ASN A 158 -15.71 -0.99 21.59
N GLY A 159 -15.79 -1.63 22.76
CA GLY A 159 -17.04 -1.86 23.48
C GLY A 159 -17.97 -2.90 22.81
N MET A 160 -17.41 -3.83 22.02
CA MET A 160 -18.16 -4.88 21.32
C MET A 160 -17.33 -6.15 21.17
N ASN A 161 -17.98 -7.28 20.92
CA ASN A 161 -17.29 -8.56 20.69
C ASN A 161 -16.56 -8.57 19.35
N PHE A 162 -15.41 -9.27 19.29
CA PHE A 162 -14.58 -9.38 18.10
C PHE A 162 -14.20 -10.83 17.80
N GLU A 163 -14.12 -11.17 16.51
CA GLU A 163 -13.57 -12.45 16.05
C GLU A 163 -12.13 -12.25 15.55
N ILE A 164 -11.20 -13.05 16.08
CA ILE A 164 -9.78 -13.03 15.68
C ILE A 164 -9.26 -14.42 15.29
N ASP A 165 -10.14 -15.30 14.81
CA ASP A 165 -9.81 -16.71 14.56
C ASP A 165 -8.70 -16.92 13.53
N CYS A 166 -8.57 -16.04 12.53
CA CYS A 166 -7.47 -16.13 11.55
C CYS A 166 -6.13 -15.80 12.22
N LEU A 167 -6.09 -14.73 13.04
CA LEU A 167 -4.90 -14.39 13.84
C LEU A 167 -4.56 -15.51 14.83
N LYS A 168 -5.57 -16.07 15.51
CA LYS A 168 -5.40 -17.20 16.44
C LYS A 168 -4.87 -18.44 15.73
N GLN A 169 -5.34 -18.73 14.53
CA GLN A 169 -4.83 -19.83 13.72
C GLN A 169 -3.37 -19.60 13.34
N LEU A 170 -3.01 -18.41 12.85
CA LEU A 170 -1.63 -18.07 12.51
C LEU A 170 -0.70 -18.26 13.72
N ILE A 171 -1.01 -17.59 14.83
CA ILE A 171 -0.11 -17.58 16.00
C ILE A 171 -0.02 -18.94 16.69
N ASN A 172 -1.13 -19.68 16.81
CA ASN A 172 -1.13 -20.92 17.61
C ASN A 172 -0.87 -22.19 16.79
N LYS A 173 -1.11 -22.17 15.47
CA LYS A 173 -1.01 -23.37 14.63
C LYS A 173 0.02 -23.27 13.51
N VAL A 174 0.43 -22.07 13.12
CA VAL A 174 1.35 -21.87 11.98
C VAL A 174 2.71 -21.39 12.46
N PHE A 175 2.76 -20.45 13.41
CA PHE A 175 4.03 -20.00 13.98
C PHE A 175 4.71 -21.09 14.81
N SER A 176 6.03 -21.16 14.70
CA SER A 176 6.88 -21.90 15.62
C SER A 176 6.80 -21.33 17.04
N ALA A 177 7.37 -22.03 18.01
CA ALA A 177 7.40 -21.55 19.39
C ALA A 177 8.19 -20.23 19.50
N GLU A 178 9.28 -20.13 18.74
CA GLU A 178 10.17 -18.96 18.65
C GLU A 178 9.46 -17.77 17.98
N GLU A 179 8.86 -17.99 16.81
CA GLU A 179 8.11 -16.95 16.08
C GLU A 179 6.96 -16.41 16.91
N ARG A 180 6.23 -17.31 17.59
CA ARG A 180 5.15 -16.94 18.49
C ARG A 180 5.66 -16.07 19.65
N ALA A 181 6.79 -16.43 20.25
CA ALA A 181 7.39 -15.64 21.33
C ALA A 181 7.86 -14.27 20.85
N ILE A 182 8.52 -14.19 19.70
CA ILE A 182 8.95 -12.94 19.07
C ILE A 182 7.73 -12.05 18.80
N PHE A 183 6.67 -12.61 18.21
CA PHE A 183 5.45 -11.88 17.96
C PHE A 183 4.83 -11.32 19.25
N LEU A 184 4.59 -12.19 20.24
CA LEU A 184 3.88 -11.82 21.45
C LEU A 184 4.66 -10.83 22.34
N TYR A 185 5.99 -10.97 22.42
CA TYR A 185 6.78 -10.20 23.40
C TYR A 185 7.50 -9.00 22.78
N THR A 186 7.85 -9.05 21.50
CA THR A 186 8.62 -8.00 20.84
C THR A 186 7.77 -7.22 19.85
N ILE A 187 7.19 -7.91 18.85
CA ILE A 187 6.45 -7.25 17.77
C ILE A 187 5.20 -6.56 18.32
N LEU A 188 4.40 -7.29 19.11
CA LEU A 188 3.18 -6.76 19.71
C LEU A 188 3.49 -5.58 20.65
N SER A 189 4.55 -5.67 21.46
CA SER A 189 4.97 -4.58 22.35
C SER A 189 5.34 -3.31 21.57
N LYS A 190 5.98 -3.45 20.39
CA LYS A 190 6.26 -2.33 19.47
C LYS A 190 4.97 -1.76 18.87
N MET A 191 4.06 -2.62 18.40
CA MET A 191 2.77 -2.19 17.82
C MET A 191 1.94 -1.40 18.83
N ILE A 192 1.86 -1.88 20.08
CA ILE A 192 1.16 -1.16 21.15
C ILE A 192 1.79 0.21 21.39
N SER A 193 3.12 0.27 21.45
CA SER A 193 3.84 1.53 21.66
C SER A 193 3.58 2.52 20.52
N LEU A 194 3.51 2.06 19.28
CA LEU A 194 3.13 2.89 18.13
C LEU A 194 1.69 3.39 18.28
N ALA A 195 0.72 2.49 18.52
CA ALA A 195 -0.69 2.85 18.65
C ALA A 195 -0.94 3.86 19.79
N LEU A 196 -0.34 3.64 20.98
CA LEU A 196 -0.46 4.54 22.13
C LEU A 196 0.08 5.94 21.87
N ASN A 197 1.05 6.08 20.96
CA ASN A 197 1.70 7.35 20.64
C ASN A 197 1.23 7.95 19.32
N VAL A 198 0.11 7.49 18.75
CA VAL A 198 -0.35 7.92 17.42
C VAL A 198 -0.52 9.43 17.29
N GLY A 199 -1.07 10.11 18.29
CA GLY A 199 -1.20 11.57 18.30
C GLY A 199 0.15 12.27 18.24
N THR A 200 1.10 11.85 19.08
CA THR A 200 2.46 12.40 19.11
C THR A 200 3.25 12.12 17.83
N ILE A 201 3.16 10.89 17.30
CA ILE A 201 3.89 10.48 16.10
C ILE A 201 3.32 11.17 14.85
N CYS A 202 2.00 11.27 14.73
CA CYS A 202 1.38 11.95 13.59
C CYS A 202 1.51 13.48 13.70
N GLY A 203 1.48 14.04 14.92
CA GLY A 203 1.50 15.48 15.17
C GLY A 203 0.20 16.19 14.79
N GLN A 204 -0.50 15.71 13.76
CA GLN A 204 -1.86 16.08 13.38
C GLN A 204 -2.49 14.94 12.56
N PRO A 205 -3.82 14.86 12.46
CA PRO A 205 -4.49 13.91 11.58
C PRO A 205 -4.14 14.09 10.09
N PRO A 206 -4.01 13.01 9.31
CA PRO A 206 -3.96 13.09 7.86
C PRO A 206 -5.25 13.73 7.30
N PRO A 207 -5.17 14.66 6.33
CA PRO A 207 -6.35 15.14 5.62
C PRO A 207 -6.91 14.06 4.70
N LEU A 208 -8.22 14.09 4.46
CA LEU A 208 -8.89 13.24 3.48
C LEU A 208 -8.58 13.71 2.05
N LEU A 209 -8.18 12.77 1.21
CA LEU A 209 -8.03 12.94 -0.23
C LEU A 209 -9.38 12.65 -0.90
N ARG A 210 -10.27 13.65 -0.79
CA ARG A 210 -11.64 13.64 -1.33
C ARG A 210 -11.68 13.65 -2.85
N LYS A 211 -12.75 13.09 -3.41
CA LYS A 211 -13.03 13.17 -4.84
C LYS A 211 -13.11 14.62 -5.35
N GLU A 212 -12.84 14.78 -6.63
CA GLU A 212 -12.81 16.05 -7.35
C GLU A 212 -11.75 17.02 -6.82
N SER A 213 -10.73 16.51 -6.11
CA SER A 213 -9.64 17.32 -5.57
C SER A 213 -8.27 16.82 -6.03
N ASN A 214 -7.39 17.77 -6.35
CA ASN A 214 -5.97 17.51 -6.58
C ASN A 214 -5.22 17.77 -5.29
N ARG A 215 -5.04 16.74 -4.47
CA ARG A 215 -4.42 16.84 -3.14
C ARG A 215 -3.37 15.77 -2.91
N SER A 216 -2.37 16.12 -2.11
CA SER A 216 -1.31 15.22 -1.68
C SER A 216 -1.16 15.25 -0.17
N VAL A 217 -0.79 14.12 0.43
CA VAL A 217 -0.30 14.05 1.82
C VAL A 217 1.08 13.41 1.82
N THR A 218 2.02 14.02 2.54
CA THR A 218 3.37 13.50 2.73
C THR A 218 3.66 13.27 4.21
N MET A 219 4.13 12.07 4.54
CA MET A 219 4.30 11.58 5.92
C MET A 219 5.54 10.70 6.03
N SER A 220 6.03 10.44 7.23
CA SER A 220 7.12 9.48 7.44
C SER A 220 6.62 8.03 7.45
N GLN A 221 7.52 7.09 7.19
CA GLN A 221 7.24 5.65 7.36
C GLN A 221 6.82 5.34 8.81
N ARG A 222 7.41 6.02 9.80
CA ARG A 222 7.03 5.90 11.22
C ARG A 222 5.58 6.34 11.49
N GLN A 223 5.10 7.39 10.82
CA GLN A 223 3.70 7.82 10.89
C GLN A 223 2.78 6.75 10.29
N ALA A 224 3.13 6.22 9.12
CA ALA A 224 2.40 5.11 8.50
C ALA A 224 2.34 3.88 9.41
N SER A 225 3.46 3.47 10.02
CA SER A 225 3.51 2.36 10.99
C SER A 225 2.57 2.57 12.17
N SER A 226 2.46 3.81 12.67
CA SER A 226 1.57 4.15 13.77
C SER A 226 0.10 4.01 13.40
N LEU A 227 -0.28 4.46 12.20
CA LEU A 227 -1.63 4.33 11.67
C LEU A 227 -1.99 2.86 11.43
N LEU A 228 -1.06 2.06 10.89
CA LEU A 228 -1.25 0.62 10.70
C LEU A 228 -1.40 -0.13 12.03
N ALA A 229 -0.64 0.24 13.06
CA ALA A 229 -0.79 -0.32 14.40
C ALA A 229 -2.19 -0.01 14.97
N CYS A 230 -2.70 1.20 14.77
CA CYS A 230 -4.10 1.53 15.11
C CYS A 230 -5.11 0.69 14.32
N GLY A 231 -4.85 0.42 13.04
CA GLY A 231 -5.67 -0.46 12.21
C GLY A 231 -5.70 -1.90 12.73
N PHE A 232 -4.56 -2.45 13.15
CA PHE A 232 -4.48 -3.80 13.72
C PHE A 232 -5.33 -3.96 14.99
N PHE A 233 -5.30 -2.96 15.88
CA PHE A 233 -6.13 -2.94 17.09
C PHE A 233 -7.56 -2.46 16.84
N CYS A 234 -7.93 -2.20 15.58
CA CYS A 234 -9.25 -1.73 15.16
C CYS A 234 -9.68 -0.46 15.90
N LEU A 235 -8.79 0.54 16.03
CA LEU A 235 -9.04 1.72 16.86
C LEU A 235 -9.74 2.86 16.11
N PHE A 236 -9.76 2.85 14.78
CA PHE A 236 -10.38 3.94 14.03
C PHE A 236 -11.90 3.92 14.26
N PRO A 237 -12.52 5.07 14.58
CA PRO A 237 -13.95 5.13 14.85
C PRO A 237 -14.75 4.76 13.60
N GLU A 238 -15.73 3.87 13.75
CA GLU A 238 -16.66 3.41 12.68
C GLU A 238 -17.49 4.54 12.04
N SER A 239 -17.35 5.79 12.48
CA SER A 239 -17.92 6.94 11.76
C SER A 239 -17.37 7.08 10.34
N HIS A 240 -16.17 6.56 10.04
CA HIS A 240 -15.65 6.49 8.67
C HIS A 240 -16.39 5.45 7.82
N SER A 241 -16.87 4.34 8.40
CA SER A 241 -17.69 3.33 7.70
C SER A 241 -19.15 3.75 7.48
N ARG A 242 -19.56 4.96 7.93
CA ARG A 242 -20.86 5.56 7.57
C ARG A 242 -20.80 6.40 6.29
N HIS A 243 -19.60 6.69 5.79
CA HIS A 243 -19.43 7.25 4.46
C HIS A 243 -19.22 6.07 3.49
N PRO A 244 -20.19 5.75 2.62
CA PRO A 244 -20.08 4.64 1.67
C PRO A 244 -18.94 4.85 0.67
N THR A 245 -18.25 6.01 0.71
CA THR A 245 -17.20 6.41 -0.22
C THR A 245 -15.79 6.14 0.30
N TYR A 246 -15.61 5.57 1.49
CA TYR A 246 -14.31 5.17 2.03
C TYR A 246 -14.28 3.71 2.45
N GLN A 247 -13.11 3.09 2.36
CA GLN A 247 -12.84 1.79 2.98
C GLN A 247 -12.47 1.94 4.45
N SER A 248 -12.38 0.81 5.16
CA SER A 248 -11.91 0.76 6.55
C SER A 248 -10.52 0.17 6.64
N LEU A 249 -9.60 0.90 7.29
CA LEU A 249 -8.28 0.37 7.66
C LEU A 249 -8.34 -0.53 8.90
N ASN A 250 -9.47 -0.63 9.62
CA ASN A 250 -9.55 -1.55 10.77
C ASN A 250 -9.44 -3.00 10.29
N PHE A 251 -8.62 -3.79 10.97
CA PHE A 251 -8.29 -5.16 10.58
C PHE A 251 -9.41 -6.16 10.91
N THR A 252 -10.59 -5.69 11.33
CA THR A 252 -11.75 -6.49 11.75
C THR A 252 -12.03 -7.67 10.81
N HIS A 253 -12.02 -7.43 9.51
CA HIS A 253 -12.27 -8.47 8.52
C HIS A 253 -11.05 -9.29 8.15
N LEU A 254 -9.84 -8.79 8.36
CA LEU A 254 -8.61 -9.54 8.11
C LEU A 254 -8.32 -10.54 9.25
N LEU A 255 -8.63 -10.17 10.50
CA LEU A 255 -8.39 -11.01 11.69
C LEU A 255 -9.42 -12.13 11.87
N LYS A 256 -10.67 -11.95 11.40
CA LYS A 256 -11.73 -12.96 11.49
C LYS A 256 -11.45 -14.16 10.57
N ARG A 257 -12.09 -15.30 10.87
CA ARG A 257 -12.03 -16.51 10.03
C ARG A 257 -12.37 -16.17 8.58
N GLY A 258 -11.65 -16.76 7.64
CA GLY A 258 -11.87 -16.59 6.20
C GLY A 258 -11.05 -17.58 5.40
N ALA A 259 -10.78 -17.24 4.15
CA ALA A 259 -10.04 -18.12 3.26
C ALA A 259 -8.56 -18.31 3.69
N PRO A 260 -7.91 -19.42 3.30
CA PRO A 260 -6.56 -19.76 3.76
C PRO A 260 -5.50 -18.69 3.46
N TRP A 261 -5.61 -17.98 2.33
CA TRP A 261 -4.65 -16.95 1.92
C TRP A 261 -4.64 -15.72 2.86
N LYS A 262 -5.65 -15.52 3.70
CA LYS A 262 -5.59 -14.48 4.75
C LYS A 262 -4.47 -14.72 5.76
N ILE A 263 -4.13 -15.98 6.02
CA ILE A 263 -2.97 -16.34 6.84
C ILE A 263 -1.69 -15.82 6.18
N GLU A 264 -1.57 -15.97 4.86
CA GLU A 264 -0.42 -15.51 4.10
C GLU A 264 -0.36 -13.97 4.03
N LYS A 265 -1.50 -13.28 3.94
CA LYS A 265 -1.56 -11.82 4.12
C LYS A 265 -1.06 -11.39 5.49
N LEU A 266 -1.56 -12.04 6.54
CA LEU A 266 -1.16 -11.73 7.91
C LEU A 266 0.33 -12.03 8.15
N LYS A 267 0.90 -13.09 7.56
CA LYS A 267 2.35 -13.31 7.59
C LYS A 267 3.10 -12.10 7.04
N CYS A 268 2.68 -11.57 5.89
CA CYS A 268 3.34 -10.40 5.30
C CYS A 268 3.25 -9.16 6.20
N ILE A 269 2.05 -8.87 6.71
CA ILE A 269 1.82 -7.68 7.55
C ILE A 269 2.52 -7.81 8.91
N LEU A 270 2.52 -8.99 9.52
CA LEU A 270 3.27 -9.21 10.76
C LEU A 270 4.78 -9.19 10.53
N HIS A 271 5.25 -9.60 9.35
CA HIS A 271 6.65 -9.45 8.94
C HIS A 271 7.05 -7.98 8.78
N TYR A 272 6.17 -7.14 8.22
CA TYR A 272 6.35 -5.68 8.25
C TYR A 272 6.54 -5.18 9.68
N PHE A 273 5.65 -5.57 10.61
CA PHE A 273 5.78 -5.16 12.01
C PHE A 273 7.04 -5.73 12.68
N ARG A 274 7.50 -6.93 12.31
CA ARG A 274 8.78 -7.49 12.74
C ARG A 274 9.93 -6.58 12.30
N ARG A 275 10.03 -6.29 11.00
CA ARG A 275 11.08 -5.44 10.41
C ARG A 275 11.16 -4.08 11.10
N ILE A 276 10.04 -3.39 11.30
CA ILE A 276 10.07 -2.06 11.95
C ILE A 276 10.32 -2.13 13.47
N SER A 277 10.09 -3.27 14.10
CA SER A 277 10.42 -3.49 15.51
C SER A 277 11.91 -3.66 15.73
N GLU A 278 12.60 -4.28 14.77
CA GLU A 278 14.05 -4.45 14.74
C GLU A 278 14.75 -3.14 14.30
N ASN A 279 14.29 -2.54 13.20
CA ASN A 279 14.83 -1.29 12.69
C ASN A 279 13.73 -0.45 12.01
N MET A 280 13.33 0.66 12.66
CA MET A 280 12.29 1.55 12.14
C MET A 280 12.77 2.25 10.86
N PRO A 281 12.06 2.10 9.72
CA PRO A 281 12.39 2.83 8.50
C PRO A 281 12.26 4.34 8.68
N LYS A 282 13.25 5.07 8.16
CA LYS A 282 13.39 6.53 8.32
C LYS A 282 13.09 7.31 7.03
N GLY A 283 12.39 6.68 6.09
CA GLY A 283 11.98 7.30 4.84
C GLY A 283 10.69 8.09 4.94
N VAL A 284 10.31 8.64 3.80
CA VAL A 284 9.12 9.46 3.60
C VAL A 284 8.24 8.82 2.54
N LEU A 285 6.93 9.04 2.66
CA LEU A 285 5.89 8.55 1.76
C LEU A 285 5.07 9.74 1.25
N THR A 286 4.66 9.71 -0.01
CA THR A 286 3.67 10.65 -0.54
C THR A 286 2.51 9.90 -1.17
N PHE A 287 1.30 10.26 -0.76
CA PHE A 287 0.05 9.78 -1.35
C PHE A 287 -0.59 10.96 -2.07
N ARG A 288 -0.96 10.81 -3.34
CA ARG A 288 -1.52 11.89 -4.14
C ARG A 288 -2.74 11.44 -4.89
N ARG A 289 -3.85 12.12 -4.68
CA ARG A 289 -5.01 12.06 -5.57
C ARG A 289 -4.80 13.06 -6.69
N PHE A 290 -5.01 12.61 -7.92
CA PHE A 290 -4.95 13.44 -9.10
C PHE A 290 -6.17 13.20 -9.97
N GLY A 291 -6.69 14.26 -10.57
CA GLY A 291 -7.77 14.18 -11.54
C GLY A 291 -7.85 15.42 -12.41
N PHE A 292 -8.39 15.22 -13.61
CA PHE A 292 -8.72 16.33 -14.49
C PHE A 292 -10.09 16.91 -14.16
N LEU A 293 -10.33 18.17 -14.53
CA LEU A 293 -11.66 18.79 -14.41
C LEU A 293 -12.67 18.01 -15.27
N LYS A 294 -13.93 17.94 -14.84
CA LYS A 294 -15.01 17.34 -15.65
C LYS A 294 -15.05 17.98 -17.05
N ASN A 295 -15.31 17.16 -18.07
CA ASN A 295 -15.40 17.56 -19.48
C ASN A 295 -14.07 18.03 -20.11
N SER A 296 -12.93 17.58 -19.59
CA SER A 296 -11.62 17.80 -20.21
C SER A 296 -11.12 16.56 -20.96
N ASP A 297 -12.06 15.74 -21.43
CA ASP A 297 -11.78 14.49 -22.14
C ASP A 297 -10.94 14.78 -23.39
N PRO A 298 -9.82 14.06 -23.58
CA PRO A 298 -9.06 14.17 -24.80
C PRO A 298 -9.92 13.78 -26.00
N LYS A 299 -9.78 14.54 -27.08
CA LYS A 299 -10.45 14.24 -28.33
C LYS A 299 -9.67 13.17 -29.09
N TRP A 300 -9.87 11.91 -28.71
CA TRP A 300 -9.10 10.76 -29.21
C TRP A 300 -8.99 10.70 -30.74
N ILE A 301 -10.11 10.89 -31.44
CA ILE A 301 -10.20 10.83 -32.92
C ILE A 301 -9.40 11.96 -33.58
N GLU A 302 -9.25 13.11 -32.91
CA GLU A 302 -8.51 14.26 -33.43
C GLU A 302 -7.01 14.17 -33.10
N SER A 303 -6.59 13.23 -32.22
CA SER A 303 -5.20 13.11 -31.78
C SER A 303 -4.26 12.77 -32.93
N GLN A 304 -3.16 13.51 -33.02
CA GLN A 304 -2.05 13.26 -33.97
C GLN A 304 -0.77 12.84 -33.23
N VAL A 305 -0.86 12.54 -31.94
CA VAL A 305 0.29 12.12 -31.13
C VAL A 305 0.70 10.71 -31.59
N PRO A 306 1.97 10.48 -31.97
CA PRO A 306 2.43 9.16 -32.37
C PRO A 306 2.43 8.19 -31.19
N LEU A 307 2.24 6.90 -31.49
CA LEU A 307 2.36 5.83 -30.50
C LEU A 307 3.77 5.83 -29.89
N SER A 308 3.85 5.45 -28.63
CA SER A 308 5.12 5.40 -27.89
C SER A 308 5.88 4.09 -28.13
N ASN A 309 7.16 4.07 -27.77
CA ASN A 309 7.92 2.82 -27.68
C ASN A 309 7.27 1.83 -26.71
N ILE A 310 7.38 0.54 -27.00
CA ILE A 310 6.83 -0.56 -26.18
C ILE A 310 7.93 -1.60 -25.96
N HIS A 311 7.99 -2.14 -24.74
CA HIS A 311 8.80 -3.29 -24.37
C HIS A 311 7.86 -4.39 -23.87
N MET A 312 7.84 -5.55 -24.54
CA MET A 312 7.02 -6.68 -24.11
C MET A 312 7.92 -7.79 -23.60
N ILE A 313 7.67 -8.24 -22.38
CA ILE A 313 8.50 -9.22 -21.68
C ILE A 313 7.60 -10.17 -20.89
N GLU A 314 7.92 -11.46 -20.96
CA GLU A 314 7.21 -12.50 -20.21
C GLU A 314 7.98 -12.87 -18.94
N ASN A 315 7.31 -13.56 -18.01
CA ASN A 315 7.92 -14.16 -16.81
C ASN A 315 8.59 -13.16 -15.84
N THR A 316 8.17 -11.90 -15.87
CA THR A 316 8.53 -10.89 -14.86
C THR A 316 7.27 -10.35 -14.19
N THR A 317 7.38 -9.66 -13.07
CA THR A 317 6.23 -8.92 -12.49
C THR A 317 6.38 -7.41 -12.68
N ILE A 318 5.31 -6.65 -12.40
CA ILE A 318 5.32 -5.18 -12.48
C ILE A 318 6.22 -4.60 -11.37
N GLU A 319 6.17 -5.19 -10.18
CA GLU A 319 6.94 -4.79 -9.02
C GLU A 319 8.45 -4.94 -9.20
N ASP A 320 8.89 -5.90 -10.03
CA ASP A 320 10.30 -6.09 -10.41
C ASP A 320 10.82 -4.97 -11.33
N GLN A 321 9.92 -4.18 -11.95
CA GLN A 321 10.28 -3.08 -12.85
C GLN A 321 10.58 -1.81 -12.04
N HIS A 322 11.67 -1.82 -11.28
CA HIS A 322 12.07 -0.70 -10.44
C HIS A 322 12.37 0.58 -11.23
N GLY A 323 12.00 1.72 -10.67
CA GLY A 323 12.21 3.05 -11.28
C GLY A 323 11.22 3.44 -12.38
N PHE A 324 10.35 2.53 -12.81
CA PHE A 324 9.21 2.83 -13.68
C PHE A 324 7.98 3.23 -12.86
N LEU A 325 7.00 3.87 -13.52
CA LEU A 325 5.67 4.07 -12.94
C LEU A 325 4.93 2.73 -12.98
N GLN A 326 4.77 2.10 -11.82
CA GLN A 326 4.18 0.77 -11.69
C GLN A 326 2.65 0.89 -11.59
N VAL A 327 1.91 0.19 -12.45
CA VAL A 327 0.45 0.25 -12.43
C VAL A 327 -0.11 -0.74 -11.41
N ASP A 328 -0.96 -0.23 -10.53
CA ASP A 328 -1.83 -1.01 -9.67
C ASP A 328 -3.20 -1.15 -10.33
N PHE A 329 -3.62 -2.40 -10.57
CA PHE A 329 -4.88 -2.76 -11.22
C PHE A 329 -6.02 -2.66 -10.20
N ALA A 330 -6.28 -1.42 -9.81
CA ALA A 330 -7.03 -1.10 -8.62
C ALA A 330 -8.53 -1.41 -8.74
N ASN A 331 -9.18 -1.53 -7.59
CA ASN A 331 -10.58 -1.22 -7.43
C ASN A 331 -10.77 0.32 -7.31
N GLU A 332 -11.95 0.85 -7.63
CA GLU A 332 -12.26 2.27 -7.41
C GLU A 332 -12.11 2.67 -5.94
N TYR A 333 -12.33 1.72 -5.02
CA TYR A 333 -11.92 1.79 -3.64
C TYR A 333 -10.50 1.25 -3.50
N ILE A 334 -9.52 2.14 -3.39
CA ILE A 334 -8.11 1.77 -3.34
C ILE A 334 -7.80 0.68 -2.30
N GLY A 335 -7.00 -0.31 -2.69
CA GLY A 335 -6.68 -1.51 -1.93
C GLY A 335 -7.71 -2.64 -2.10
N GLY A 336 -8.83 -2.40 -2.77
CA GLY A 336 -9.81 -3.43 -3.12
C GLY A 336 -10.20 -4.32 -1.95
N GLY A 337 -10.05 -5.63 -2.12
CA GLY A 337 -10.35 -6.64 -1.12
C GLY A 337 -9.24 -6.90 -0.09
N VAL A 338 -8.23 -6.04 0.04
CA VAL A 338 -7.02 -6.35 0.84
C VAL A 338 -7.33 -6.57 2.31
N MET A 339 -8.24 -5.77 2.88
CA MET A 339 -8.73 -5.90 4.25
C MET A 339 -9.74 -7.05 4.44
N ASN A 340 -10.12 -7.71 3.35
CA ASN A 340 -11.10 -8.79 3.26
C ASN A 340 -10.47 -10.04 2.62
N GLU A 341 -11.16 -10.65 1.65
CA GLU A 341 -10.80 -11.92 1.02
C GLU A 341 -10.05 -11.76 -0.32
N GLY A 342 -9.90 -10.55 -0.88
CA GLY A 342 -9.25 -10.36 -2.20
C GLY A 342 -7.74 -10.63 -2.14
N ILE A 343 -7.16 -11.34 -3.12
CA ILE A 343 -5.71 -11.62 -3.17
C ILE A 343 -5.20 -11.73 -4.61
N VAL A 344 -5.56 -10.76 -5.44
CA VAL A 344 -5.05 -10.63 -6.81
C VAL A 344 -3.98 -9.54 -6.86
N GLN A 345 -3.69 -8.96 -8.03
CA GLN A 345 -2.55 -8.05 -8.20
C GLN A 345 -2.54 -6.87 -7.21
N GLU A 346 -3.66 -6.16 -7.04
CA GLU A 346 -3.77 -5.03 -6.10
C GLU A 346 -3.51 -5.47 -4.65
N GLU A 347 -4.24 -6.48 -4.16
CA GLU A 347 -4.12 -6.88 -2.77
C GLU A 347 -2.76 -7.53 -2.45
N ILE A 348 -2.16 -8.26 -3.39
CA ILE A 348 -0.79 -8.78 -3.25
C ILE A 348 0.17 -7.61 -3.08
N ARG A 349 0.08 -6.59 -3.95
CA ARG A 349 0.96 -5.43 -3.90
C ARG A 349 0.81 -4.66 -2.58
N PHE A 350 -0.42 -4.41 -2.12
CA PHE A 350 -0.68 -3.76 -0.83
C PHE A 350 -0.24 -4.60 0.37
N THR A 351 -0.21 -5.92 0.23
CA THR A 351 0.22 -6.85 1.28
C THR A 351 1.75 -6.84 1.43
N ILE A 352 2.50 -6.98 0.34
CA ILE A 352 3.97 -7.02 0.36
C ILE A 352 4.61 -5.64 0.57
N CYS A 353 3.91 -4.57 0.16
CA CYS A 353 4.27 -3.18 0.41
C CYS A 353 3.30 -2.58 1.44
N THR A 354 3.29 -3.12 2.66
CA THR A 354 2.27 -2.90 3.70
C THR A 354 1.96 -1.42 3.99
N GLU A 355 2.90 -0.51 3.78
CA GLU A 355 2.69 0.95 3.93
C GLU A 355 1.63 1.52 2.98
N MET A 356 1.36 0.86 1.85
CA MET A 356 0.30 1.25 0.91
C MET A 356 -1.09 1.16 1.54
N LEU A 357 -1.31 0.27 2.51
CA LEU A 357 -2.59 0.13 3.23
C LEU A 357 -3.03 1.42 3.92
N VAL A 358 -2.10 2.32 4.24
CA VAL A 358 -2.43 3.61 4.85
C VAL A 358 -3.30 4.48 3.93
N SER A 359 -3.22 4.31 2.60
CA SER A 359 -4.08 5.04 1.65
C SER A 359 -5.56 4.73 1.83
N VAL A 360 -5.90 3.50 2.24
CA VAL A 360 -7.26 3.01 2.52
C VAL A 360 -7.97 3.86 3.57
N LEU A 361 -7.20 4.48 4.47
CA LEU A 361 -7.72 5.29 5.58
C LEU A 361 -8.25 6.66 5.14
N PHE A 362 -7.67 7.27 4.11
CA PHE A 362 -7.93 8.69 3.78
C PHE A 362 -8.21 8.96 2.31
N CYS A 363 -8.10 7.96 1.43
CA CYS A 363 -8.49 8.12 0.02
C CYS A 363 -9.96 7.76 -0.15
N GLU A 364 -10.75 8.71 -0.66
CA GLU A 364 -12.12 8.43 -1.08
C GLU A 364 -12.13 7.46 -2.29
N VAL A 365 -13.31 6.97 -2.69
CA VAL A 365 -13.52 6.27 -3.97
C VAL A 365 -13.04 7.13 -5.15
N MET A 366 -12.41 6.51 -6.15
CA MET A 366 -11.96 7.18 -7.37
C MET A 366 -13.12 7.38 -8.36
N LEU A 367 -13.26 8.57 -8.93
CA LEU A 367 -14.12 8.82 -10.09
C LEU A 367 -13.42 8.41 -11.38
N PRO A 368 -14.14 8.26 -12.52
CA PRO A 368 -13.54 7.89 -13.81
C PRO A 368 -12.41 8.81 -14.29
N ASN A 369 -12.39 10.06 -13.82
CA ASN A 369 -11.42 11.10 -14.18
C ASN A 369 -10.29 11.27 -13.15
N GLU A 370 -10.10 10.30 -12.26
CA GLU A 370 -9.15 10.39 -11.14
C GLU A 370 -8.24 9.16 -11.05
N CYS A 371 -7.08 9.31 -10.42
CA CYS A 371 -6.16 8.24 -10.04
C CYS A 371 -5.49 8.58 -8.71
N ILE A 372 -4.82 7.60 -8.10
CA ILE A 372 -4.07 7.78 -6.86
C ILE A 372 -2.63 7.30 -7.03
N TYR A 373 -1.67 8.17 -6.74
CA TYR A 373 -0.25 7.82 -6.71
C TYR A 373 0.19 7.49 -5.28
N LEU A 374 1.00 6.45 -5.17
CA LEU A 374 1.64 5.98 -3.94
C LEU A 374 3.15 6.00 -4.18
N ILE A 375 3.85 6.89 -3.49
CA ILE A 375 5.25 7.22 -3.78
C ILE A 375 6.10 6.94 -2.55
N GLY A 376 7.16 6.17 -2.72
CA GLY A 376 8.14 5.91 -1.68
C GLY A 376 7.89 4.68 -0.81
N CYS A 377 6.78 3.97 -1.02
CA CYS A 377 6.46 2.75 -0.27
C CYS A 377 7.52 1.67 -0.49
N GLU A 378 7.95 1.03 0.60
CA GLU A 378 8.91 -0.06 0.60
C GLU A 378 8.23 -1.42 0.43
N GLN A 379 8.88 -2.33 -0.30
CA GLN A 379 8.53 -3.75 -0.28
C GLN A 379 9.25 -4.45 0.89
N PHE A 380 8.48 -5.18 1.72
CA PHE A 380 9.01 -5.84 2.92
C PHE A 380 9.11 -7.36 2.77
N VAL A 381 8.35 -7.94 1.84
CA VAL A 381 8.16 -9.39 1.74
C VAL A 381 8.27 -9.83 0.28
N ALA A 382 9.04 -10.89 0.05
CA ALA A 382 9.02 -11.63 -1.21
C ALA A 382 7.83 -12.60 -1.19
N TYR A 383 7.32 -12.97 -2.36
CA TYR A 383 6.16 -13.86 -2.43
C TYR A 383 6.25 -14.81 -3.62
N SER A 384 5.35 -15.78 -3.66
CA SER A 384 5.13 -16.62 -4.84
C SER A 384 3.64 -16.92 -5.03
N GLY A 385 3.28 -17.40 -6.21
CA GLY A 385 1.91 -17.74 -6.51
C GLY A 385 1.04 -16.50 -6.75
N TYR A 386 -0.24 -16.74 -7.00
CA TYR A 386 -1.22 -15.71 -7.31
C TYR A 386 -2.61 -16.22 -6.91
N ALA A 387 -3.51 -15.32 -6.50
CA ALA A 387 -4.83 -15.70 -6.03
C ALA A 387 -4.75 -16.73 -4.87
N ASP A 388 -5.45 -17.84 -5.00
CA ASP A 388 -5.52 -18.92 -4.01
C ASP A 388 -4.16 -19.63 -3.74
N THR A 389 -3.21 -19.52 -4.67
CA THR A 389 -1.85 -20.04 -4.51
C THR A 389 -0.86 -19.05 -3.90
N PHE A 390 -1.28 -17.83 -3.57
CA PHE A 390 -0.42 -16.82 -2.96
C PHE A 390 0.23 -17.33 -1.67
N LYS A 391 1.55 -17.16 -1.56
CA LYS A 391 2.36 -17.53 -0.40
C LYS A 391 3.37 -16.44 -0.06
N ALA A 392 3.40 -16.06 1.21
CA ALA A 392 4.49 -15.25 1.74
C ALA A 392 5.80 -16.08 1.70
N LYS A 393 6.90 -15.43 1.33
CA LYS A 393 8.24 -16.04 1.31
C LYS A 393 9.15 -15.30 2.30
N ALA A 394 10.39 -15.03 1.91
CA ALA A 394 11.39 -14.42 2.77
C ALA A 394 11.18 -12.91 2.94
N SER A 395 11.89 -12.35 3.91
CA SER A 395 12.08 -10.90 4.03
C SER A 395 12.68 -10.34 2.74
N PHE A 396 12.10 -9.26 2.22
CA PHE A 396 12.65 -8.55 1.07
C PHE A 396 13.46 -7.33 1.53
N ILE A 397 14.71 -7.25 1.11
CA ILE A 397 15.56 -6.07 1.34
C ILE A 397 15.45 -5.18 0.12
N ASP A 398 14.56 -4.20 0.18
CA ASP A 398 14.37 -3.25 -0.90
C ASP A 398 15.57 -2.30 -1.01
N LYS A 399 16.39 -2.52 -2.04
CA LYS A 399 17.59 -1.71 -2.35
C LYS A 399 17.29 -0.47 -3.20
N THR A 400 16.02 -0.19 -3.50
CA THR A 400 15.63 1.00 -4.29
C THR A 400 16.17 2.27 -3.63
N PRO A 401 16.91 3.13 -4.37
CA PRO A 401 17.43 4.39 -3.85
C PRO A 401 16.32 5.34 -3.41
N LYS A 402 16.71 6.39 -2.67
CA LYS A 402 15.78 7.44 -2.22
C LYS A 402 16.00 8.74 -2.98
N ASP A 403 14.93 9.52 -3.16
CA ASP A 403 15.00 10.90 -3.63
C ASP A 403 15.43 11.87 -2.52
N SER A 404 15.55 13.16 -2.86
CA SER A 404 15.96 14.20 -1.91
C SER A 404 14.98 14.42 -0.75
N TRP A 405 13.73 13.96 -0.86
CA TRP A 405 12.76 13.98 0.23
C TRP A 405 12.82 12.72 1.10
N GLY A 406 13.67 11.74 0.76
CA GLY A 406 13.81 10.49 1.50
C GLY A 406 12.77 9.43 1.13
N ARG A 407 12.07 9.60 0.01
CA ARG A 407 11.12 8.61 -0.53
C ARG A 407 11.88 7.64 -1.40
N LYS A 408 11.59 6.33 -1.31
CA LYS A 408 12.14 5.38 -2.30
C LYS A 408 11.72 5.81 -3.71
N LEU A 409 12.59 5.59 -4.70
CA LEU A 409 12.30 5.78 -6.13
C LEU A 409 11.37 4.66 -6.67
N SER A 410 10.29 4.41 -5.93
CA SER A 410 9.20 3.50 -6.20
C SER A 410 7.93 4.34 -6.31
N GLN A 411 7.28 4.27 -7.47
CA GLN A 411 6.05 5.00 -7.77
C GLN A 411 5.01 4.01 -8.27
N VAL A 412 3.88 3.96 -7.59
CA VAL A 412 2.72 3.17 -7.99
C VAL A 412 1.57 4.11 -8.34
N VAL A 413 0.86 3.84 -9.42
CA VAL A 413 -0.41 4.51 -9.76
C VAL A 413 -1.56 3.51 -9.71
N ALA A 414 -2.49 3.74 -8.79
CA ALA A 414 -3.75 3.02 -8.68
C ALA A 414 -4.74 3.59 -9.68
N MET A 415 -5.23 2.72 -10.57
CA MET A 415 -6.24 3.07 -11.57
C MET A 415 -7.22 1.91 -11.77
N ASP A 416 -8.50 2.20 -11.64
CA ASP A 416 -9.55 1.19 -11.66
C ASP A 416 -10.11 0.96 -13.05
N ALA A 417 -10.24 -0.30 -13.48
CA ALA A 417 -10.91 -0.68 -14.73
C ALA A 417 -12.43 -0.82 -14.54
N ILE A 418 -13.20 -0.85 -15.63
CA ILE A 418 -14.61 -1.24 -15.55
C ILE A 418 -14.70 -2.74 -15.31
N TYR A 419 -15.54 -3.15 -14.36
CA TYR A 419 -15.98 -4.55 -14.23
C TYR A 419 -17.07 -4.86 -15.26
N PHE A 420 -16.80 -5.76 -16.21
CA PHE A 420 -17.77 -6.14 -17.23
C PHE A 420 -18.51 -7.43 -16.85
N GLN A 421 -19.80 -7.31 -16.54
CA GLN A 421 -20.68 -8.48 -16.37
C GLN A 421 -20.88 -9.22 -17.71
N ASN A 422 -21.13 -8.46 -18.78
CA ASN A 422 -21.14 -8.95 -20.15
C ASN A 422 -19.87 -8.45 -20.86
N PRO A 423 -18.92 -9.33 -21.21
CA PRO A 423 -17.68 -8.93 -21.86
C PRO A 423 -17.87 -8.18 -23.18
N ILE A 424 -19.01 -8.28 -23.87
CA ILE A 424 -19.24 -7.55 -25.13
C ILE A 424 -19.39 -6.04 -24.90
N ASP A 425 -19.84 -5.60 -23.72
CA ASP A 425 -20.13 -4.19 -23.45
C ASP A 425 -18.87 -3.31 -23.50
N GLN A 426 -17.69 -3.90 -23.33
CA GLN A 426 -16.40 -3.20 -23.38
C GLN A 426 -16.10 -2.57 -24.74
N TYR A 427 -16.70 -3.08 -25.81
CA TYR A 427 -16.53 -2.59 -27.18
C TYR A 427 -17.44 -1.39 -27.50
N THR A 428 -18.28 -0.95 -26.56
CA THR A 428 -19.05 0.28 -26.72
C THR A 428 -18.14 1.50 -26.65
N ILE A 429 -18.43 2.55 -27.44
CA ILE A 429 -17.65 3.79 -27.47
C ILE A 429 -17.54 4.41 -26.07
N SER A 430 -18.61 4.35 -25.28
CA SER A 430 -18.62 4.88 -23.91
C SER A 430 -17.60 4.16 -23.01
N CYS A 431 -17.60 2.83 -23.03
CA CYS A 431 -16.67 2.04 -22.23
C CYS A 431 -15.22 2.21 -22.71
N MET A 432 -14.97 2.19 -24.02
CA MET A 432 -13.63 2.44 -24.56
C MET A 432 -13.11 3.83 -24.17
N ASN A 433 -13.93 4.88 -24.33
CA ASN A 433 -13.56 6.24 -23.94
C ASN A 433 -13.27 6.36 -22.44
N ARG A 434 -14.06 5.70 -21.59
CA ARG A 434 -13.84 5.70 -20.14
C ARG A 434 -12.48 5.09 -19.80
N GLU A 435 -12.15 3.93 -20.37
CA GLU A 435 -10.89 3.24 -20.08
C GLU A 435 -9.68 4.01 -20.62
N LEU A 436 -9.78 4.57 -21.83
CA LEU A 436 -8.76 5.47 -22.40
C LEU A 436 -8.55 6.70 -21.51
N PHE A 437 -9.63 7.31 -21.03
CA PHE A 437 -9.54 8.50 -20.20
C PHE A 437 -8.94 8.20 -18.83
N LYS A 438 -9.32 7.08 -18.20
CA LYS A 438 -8.71 6.61 -16.95
C LYS A 438 -7.21 6.38 -17.12
N ALA A 439 -6.80 5.70 -18.19
CA ALA A 439 -5.38 5.51 -18.51
C ALA A 439 -4.66 6.85 -18.73
N TYR A 440 -5.27 7.78 -19.45
CA TYR A 440 -4.71 9.10 -19.69
C TYR A 440 -4.55 9.91 -18.40
N VAL A 441 -5.54 9.92 -17.51
CA VAL A 441 -5.42 10.56 -16.18
C VAL A 441 -4.23 9.99 -15.39
N SER A 442 -4.01 8.68 -15.48
CA SER A 442 -2.94 7.97 -14.76
C SER A 442 -1.55 8.13 -15.36
N PHE A 443 -1.43 8.48 -16.64
CA PHE A 443 -0.14 8.54 -17.32
C PHE A 443 0.26 9.95 -17.75
N HIS A 444 -0.71 10.85 -17.90
CA HIS A 444 -0.50 12.21 -18.34
C HIS A 444 -0.48 13.17 -17.15
N LEU A 445 0.71 13.38 -16.58
CA LEU A 445 0.90 14.38 -15.53
C LEU A 445 1.27 15.75 -16.10
N PRO A 446 0.72 16.86 -15.57
CA PRO A 446 1.11 18.21 -15.93
C PRO A 446 2.63 18.43 -15.83
N LYS A 447 3.18 19.29 -16.68
CA LYS A 447 4.63 19.58 -16.69
C LYS A 447 5.18 20.11 -15.36
N SER A 448 4.36 20.82 -14.58
CA SER A 448 4.70 21.26 -13.21
C SER A 448 4.91 20.10 -12.23
N MET A 449 4.41 18.91 -12.60
CA MET A 449 4.60 17.66 -11.90
C MET A 449 5.63 16.75 -12.58
N ASN A 450 6.41 17.16 -13.59
CA ASN A 450 7.34 16.31 -14.37
C ASN A 450 8.46 15.57 -13.61
N ASN A 451 8.38 15.47 -12.29
CA ASN A 451 9.25 14.69 -11.41
C ASN A 451 8.87 13.19 -11.33
N PHE A 452 7.92 12.71 -12.15
CA PHE A 452 7.48 11.31 -12.20
C PHE A 452 8.19 10.53 -13.32
N ALA A 453 8.18 9.19 -13.20
CA ALA A 453 8.86 8.30 -14.15
C ALA A 453 8.38 8.51 -15.59
N PHE A 454 9.29 8.35 -16.55
CA PHE A 454 8.99 8.51 -17.98
C PHE A 454 8.49 7.20 -18.64
N GLY A 455 8.76 6.04 -18.05
CA GLY A 455 8.26 4.75 -18.51
C GLY A 455 7.24 4.15 -17.55
N ILE A 456 6.28 3.40 -18.10
CA ILE A 456 5.16 2.78 -17.38
C ILE A 456 5.35 1.27 -17.38
N ALA A 457 5.28 0.65 -16.21
CA ALA A 457 5.25 -0.80 -16.07
C ALA A 457 3.81 -1.26 -15.78
N THR A 458 3.22 -2.00 -16.71
CA THR A 458 1.82 -2.45 -16.65
C THR A 458 1.66 -3.87 -17.22
N GLY A 459 0.43 -4.27 -17.53
CA GLY A 459 0.10 -5.56 -18.11
C GLY A 459 -1.39 -5.66 -18.40
N ASN A 460 -1.98 -6.82 -18.11
CA ASN A 460 -3.38 -7.13 -18.41
C ASN A 460 -4.38 -6.45 -17.44
N TRP A 461 -4.35 -5.12 -17.37
CA TRP A 461 -5.21 -4.28 -16.53
C TRP A 461 -6.70 -4.56 -16.79
N GLY A 462 -7.44 -4.88 -15.73
CA GLY A 462 -8.88 -5.17 -15.81
C GLY A 462 -9.26 -6.46 -16.54
N CYS A 463 -8.31 -7.31 -16.93
CA CYS A 463 -8.58 -8.48 -17.77
C CYS A 463 -8.84 -9.78 -16.99
N GLY A 464 -8.45 -9.83 -15.72
CA GLY A 464 -8.66 -10.97 -14.83
C GLY A 464 -10.06 -10.94 -14.22
N ALA A 465 -10.14 -10.60 -12.93
CA ALA A 465 -11.40 -10.53 -12.18
C ALA A 465 -12.45 -9.57 -12.77
N PHE A 466 -12.05 -8.67 -13.67
CA PHE A 466 -12.91 -7.63 -14.25
C PHE A 466 -13.38 -7.94 -15.68
N ASN A 467 -13.03 -9.12 -16.22
CA ASN A 467 -13.50 -9.65 -17.50
C ASN A 467 -13.21 -8.77 -18.74
N GLY A 468 -12.20 -7.89 -18.68
CA GLY A 468 -11.71 -7.15 -19.83
C GLY A 468 -10.97 -8.03 -20.85
N ASP A 469 -11.04 -7.65 -22.11
CA ASP A 469 -10.27 -8.24 -23.20
C ASP A 469 -8.85 -7.66 -23.20
N ARG A 470 -7.85 -8.56 -23.10
CA ARG A 470 -6.43 -8.20 -23.06
C ARG A 470 -5.91 -7.53 -24.34
N HIS A 471 -6.47 -7.86 -25.50
CA HIS A 471 -6.06 -7.26 -26.76
C HIS A 471 -6.63 -5.85 -26.88
N LEU A 472 -7.90 -5.64 -26.51
CA LEU A 472 -8.49 -4.30 -26.45
C LEU A 472 -7.77 -3.42 -25.44
N LYS A 473 -7.50 -3.94 -24.23
CA LYS A 473 -6.76 -3.21 -23.20
C LYS A 473 -5.32 -2.93 -23.62
N GLY A 474 -4.65 -3.89 -24.26
CA GLY A 474 -3.33 -3.72 -24.87
C GLY A 474 -3.31 -2.60 -25.91
N MET A 475 -4.23 -2.62 -26.88
CA MET A 475 -4.35 -1.58 -27.92
C MET A 475 -4.68 -0.20 -27.35
N ASN A 476 -5.44 -0.09 -26.26
CA ASN A 476 -5.69 1.21 -25.61
C ASN A 476 -4.42 1.81 -24.98
N TYR A 477 -3.36 1.03 -24.81
CA TYR A 477 -2.04 1.50 -24.40
C TYR A 477 -1.10 1.76 -25.58
N GLU A 478 -1.33 1.15 -26.74
CA GLU A 478 -0.54 1.42 -27.94
C GLU A 478 -0.92 2.78 -28.51
#